data_AF-A0A1P8WH99-F1
#
_entry.id   AF-A0A1P8WH99-F1
#
_cell.length_a   1.000
_cell.length_b   1.000
_cell.length_c   1.000
_cell.angle_alpha   90.00
_cell.angle_beta   90.00
_cell.angle_gamma   90.00
#
_symmetry.space_group_name_H-M   'P 1'
#
loop_
_entity.id
_entity.type
_entity.pdbx_description
1 polymer ?
#
loop_
_entity_poly.entity_id
_entity_poly.type
_entity_poly.pdbx_seq_one_letter_code
_entity_poly.pdbx_strand_id
1 'polypeptide(L)'
;MAHFPKPFFKKARGVWYVEINRKQVNLGPDKDAAFRQYHQLMGKPHEQHVSPESLIVIIDAFLEWTQKNRAPDTYEWYRHRLQRFVLKYPEMRVSALRPYHVEQWVDGYDVAQTTRRNYFRSIKRCLSWARRQGRIDSDPLEALDVPGAERKDVYIPADEFEQLLKFVPDVRFRDLLVTTYQTGCRPQESLRVVAEWVDVKHGRWVFPSKKSKGKKSPRIIYLNDDAMSISRRLVDEYPIGELFRNRSGRAWKTEAVNCCFDRIQTRMGKAILKEKGKEPSEKEIAKFIDTLAPTKREKGVVRHKRPAELRQEAKEKLFKRMANKVAPRYSLYALRHSWATNALKRGVDPLTVALLMGHKDPSMLARVYQHLSHSPKHMRDQARRATRR
;
A
#
# COMPACT_ATOMS: atom_id res chain seq x y z
N MET A 1 13.41 13.37 36.10
CA MET A 1 13.39 14.83 36.31
C MET A 1 12.88 15.50 35.04
N ALA A 2 11.92 16.42 35.13
CA ALA A 2 11.49 17.20 33.97
C ALA A 2 12.67 18.00 33.42
N HIS A 3 13.01 17.79 32.14
CA HIS A 3 14.10 18.51 31.50
C HIS A 3 13.59 19.87 31.03
N PHE A 4 13.75 20.90 31.87
CA PHE A 4 13.41 22.26 31.49
C PHE A 4 14.48 22.84 30.55
N PRO A 5 14.09 23.46 29.42
CA PRO A 5 15.05 24.06 28.51
C PRO A 5 15.79 25.20 29.18
N LYS A 6 17.12 25.18 29.15
CA LYS A 6 17.95 26.20 29.81
C LYS A 6 18.12 27.42 28.91
N PRO A 7 18.00 28.65 29.45
CA PRO A 7 18.42 29.85 28.73
C PRO A 7 19.89 29.76 28.30
N PHE A 8 20.21 30.24 27.10
CA PHE A 8 21.56 30.29 26.54
C PHE A 8 21.82 31.64 25.87
N PHE A 9 23.07 32.10 25.92
CA PHE A 9 23.48 33.40 25.38
C PHE A 9 24.01 33.28 23.95
N LYS A 10 23.49 34.10 23.02
CA LYS A 10 23.99 34.18 21.66
C LYS A 10 24.94 35.37 21.51
N LYS A 11 26.25 35.08 21.55
CA LYS A 11 27.33 36.09 21.41
C LYS A 11 27.17 36.99 20.18
N ALA A 12 26.82 36.43 19.02
CA ALA A 12 26.65 37.19 17.78
C ALA A 12 25.53 38.25 17.81
N ARG A 13 24.61 38.17 18.78
CA ARG A 13 23.47 39.10 18.91
C ARG A 13 23.43 39.83 20.25
N GLY A 14 24.35 39.53 21.16
CA GLY A 14 24.37 40.09 22.52
C GLY A 14 23.11 39.81 23.35
N VAL A 15 22.41 38.70 23.08
CA VAL A 15 21.05 38.45 23.61
C VAL A 15 20.88 37.02 24.12
N TRP A 16 20.15 36.86 25.22
CA TRP A 16 19.72 35.59 25.79
C TRP A 16 18.51 35.00 25.06
N TYR A 17 18.50 33.68 24.91
CA TYR A 17 17.42 32.92 24.30
C TYR A 17 17.07 31.70 25.15
N VAL A 18 15.86 31.17 25.00
CA VAL A 18 15.49 29.81 25.43
C VAL A 18 14.82 29.07 24.28
N GLU A 19 15.04 27.76 24.18
CA GLU A 19 14.36 26.94 23.17
C GLU A 19 13.15 26.23 23.76
N ILE A 20 11.95 26.62 23.32
CA ILE A 20 10.68 26.03 23.74
C ILE A 20 9.98 25.51 22.48
N ASN A 21 9.58 24.23 22.46
CA ASN A 21 8.90 23.60 21.32
C ASN A 21 9.62 23.82 19.96
N ARG A 22 10.96 23.74 19.96
CA ARG A 22 11.84 23.96 18.78
C ARG A 22 11.77 25.39 18.20
N LYS A 23 11.29 26.36 18.98
CA LYS A 23 11.36 27.80 18.66
C LYS A 23 12.24 28.50 19.69
N GLN A 24 13.09 29.40 19.22
CA GLN A 24 13.95 30.22 20.09
C GLN A 24 13.22 31.50 20.46
N VAL A 25 12.99 31.68 21.76
CA VAL A 25 12.37 32.88 22.34
C VAL A 25 13.48 33.81 22.82
N ASN A 26 13.45 35.06 22.38
CA ASN A 26 14.36 36.10 22.82
C ASN A 26 13.97 36.54 24.25
N LEU A 27 14.94 36.52 25.16
CA LEU A 27 14.78 36.87 26.58
C LEU A 27 15.44 38.22 26.94
N GLY A 28 16.03 38.90 25.96
CA GLY A 28 16.69 40.20 26.14
C GLY A 28 18.21 40.11 26.35
N PRO A 29 18.90 41.27 26.31
CA PRO A 29 20.35 41.35 26.43
C PRO A 29 20.85 41.18 27.87
N ASP A 30 20.06 41.62 28.84
CA ASP A 30 20.41 41.53 30.27
C ASP A 30 20.15 40.14 30.83
N LYS A 31 21.13 39.57 31.54
CA LYS A 31 21.06 38.20 32.05
C LYS A 31 19.97 38.05 33.11
N ASP A 32 19.89 38.97 34.06
CA ASP A 32 18.98 38.80 35.18
C ASP A 32 17.52 39.03 34.74
N ALA A 33 17.29 40.00 33.85
CA ALA A 33 16.00 40.18 33.20
C ALA A 33 15.60 38.96 32.35
N ALA A 34 16.55 38.36 31.62
CA ALA A 34 16.30 37.18 30.81
C ALA A 34 15.90 35.96 31.65
N PHE A 35 16.57 35.75 32.79
CA PHE A 35 16.20 34.66 33.70
C PHE A 35 14.85 34.94 34.40
N ARG A 36 14.53 36.18 34.78
CA ARG A 36 13.20 36.55 35.28
C ARG A 36 12.11 36.29 34.23
N GLN A 37 12.34 36.67 32.97
CA GLN A 37 11.42 36.44 31.87
C GLN A 37 11.27 34.94 31.58
N TYR A 38 12.35 34.17 31.65
CA TYR A 38 12.32 32.70 31.57
C TYR A 38 11.47 32.11 32.70
N HIS A 39 11.66 32.52 33.96
CA HIS A 39 10.87 32.02 35.08
C HIS A 39 9.38 32.38 34.94
N GLN A 40 9.04 33.56 34.44
CA GLN A 40 7.65 33.91 34.09
C GLN A 40 7.09 33.05 32.94
N LEU A 41 7.88 32.81 31.89
CA LEU A 41 7.51 31.95 30.76
C LEU A 41 7.27 30.51 31.18
N MET A 42 8.09 29.98 32.09
CA MET A 42 7.98 28.61 32.60
C MET A 42 6.94 28.45 33.71
N GLY A 43 6.61 29.54 34.41
CA GLY A 43 5.61 29.58 35.49
C GLY A 43 4.17 29.81 35.00
N LYS A 44 3.98 30.25 33.76
CA LYS A 44 2.65 30.24 33.12
C LYS A 44 2.29 28.79 32.77
N PRO A 45 1.17 28.23 33.27
CA PRO A 45 0.64 27.01 32.69
C PRO A 45 0.46 27.28 31.20
N HIS A 46 1.13 26.50 30.35
CA HIS A 46 0.86 26.55 28.93
C HIS A 46 -0.54 25.95 28.77
N GLU A 47 -1.57 26.80 28.86
CA GLU A 47 -2.94 26.39 28.56
C GLU A 47 -2.96 26.00 27.08
N GLN A 48 -2.79 24.70 26.82
CA GLN A 48 -3.03 24.14 25.51
C GLN A 48 -4.56 24.11 25.35
N HIS A 49 -5.11 25.18 24.79
CA HIS A 49 -6.52 25.25 24.46
C HIS A 49 -6.78 24.38 23.24
N VAL A 50 -7.16 23.13 23.46
CA VAL A 50 -7.66 22.29 22.36
C VAL A 50 -9.02 22.83 21.95
N SER A 51 -9.19 23.16 20.67
CA SER A 51 -10.42 23.74 20.13
C SER A 51 -11.67 22.98 20.63
N PRO A 52 -12.72 23.69 21.09
CA PRO A 52 -13.99 23.06 21.46
C PRO A 52 -14.80 22.60 20.23
N GLU A 53 -14.31 22.86 19.02
CA GLU A 53 -14.95 22.46 17.77
C GLU A 53 -15.25 20.96 17.72
N SER A 54 -16.34 20.64 17.03
CA SER A 54 -16.67 19.28 16.65
C SER A 54 -15.58 18.74 15.73
N LEU A 55 -15.14 17.51 16.00
CA LEU A 55 -14.16 16.81 15.18
C LEU A 55 -14.67 16.56 13.76
N ILE A 56 -15.99 16.46 13.55
CA ILE A 56 -16.59 16.36 12.21
C ILE A 56 -16.18 17.56 11.35
N VAL A 57 -16.28 18.78 11.90
CA VAL A 57 -15.95 20.01 11.17
C VAL A 57 -14.48 20.00 10.72
N ILE A 58 -13.58 19.54 11.58
CA ILE A 58 -12.16 19.38 11.25
C ILE A 58 -11.94 18.33 10.15
N ILE A 59 -12.64 17.20 10.24
CA ILE A 59 -12.56 16.11 9.26
C ILE A 59 -13.09 16.56 7.90
N ASP A 60 -14.23 17.26 7.86
CA ASP A 60 -14.83 17.75 6.62
C ASP A 60 -13.92 18.77 5.94
N ALA A 61 -13.38 19.73 6.69
CA ALA A 61 -12.39 20.68 6.18
C ALA A 61 -11.14 19.97 5.63
N PHE A 62 -10.67 18.90 6.29
CA PHE A 62 -9.55 18.10 5.82
C PHE A 62 -9.89 17.32 4.54
N LEU A 63 -11.09 16.77 4.44
CA LEU A 63 -11.57 16.03 3.28
C LEU A 63 -11.76 16.95 2.07
N GLU A 64 -12.37 18.12 2.24
CA GLU A 64 -12.46 19.14 1.19
C GLU A 64 -11.09 19.58 0.71
N TRP A 65 -10.17 19.87 1.64
CA TRP A 65 -8.81 20.21 1.28
C TRP A 65 -8.13 19.08 0.52
N THR A 66 -8.32 17.83 0.96
CA THR A 66 -7.75 16.65 0.29
C THR A 66 -8.32 16.48 -1.12
N GLN A 67 -9.63 16.69 -1.31
CA GLN A 67 -10.28 16.60 -2.62
C GLN A 67 -9.71 17.63 -3.61
N LYS A 68 -9.48 18.86 -3.14
CA LYS A 68 -8.92 19.95 -3.96
C LYS A 68 -7.42 19.78 -4.25
N ASN A 69 -6.66 19.20 -3.31
CA ASN A 69 -5.19 19.25 -3.34
C ASN A 69 -4.50 17.90 -3.60
N ARG A 70 -5.23 16.78 -3.55
CA ARG A 70 -4.67 15.42 -3.68
C ARG A 70 -5.38 14.66 -4.80
N ALA A 71 -4.82 13.50 -5.15
CA ALA A 71 -5.42 12.64 -6.16
C ALA A 71 -6.78 12.07 -5.67
N PRO A 72 -7.73 11.79 -6.56
CA PRO A 72 -9.04 11.25 -6.19
C PRO A 72 -8.97 10.01 -5.30
N ASP A 73 -8.11 9.05 -5.61
CA ASP A 73 -7.91 7.84 -4.77
C ASP A 73 -7.41 8.17 -3.36
N THR A 74 -6.64 9.25 -3.20
CA THR A 74 -6.17 9.70 -1.89
C THR A 74 -7.33 10.28 -1.08
N TYR A 75 -8.21 11.05 -1.72
CA TYR A 75 -9.44 11.54 -1.09
C TYR A 75 -10.32 10.39 -0.63
N GLU A 76 -10.65 9.43 -1.51
CA GLU A 76 -11.47 8.28 -1.14
C GLU A 76 -10.83 7.44 -0.02
N TRP A 77 -9.50 7.30 -0.03
CA TRP A 77 -8.77 6.61 1.03
C TRP A 77 -8.98 7.25 2.41
N TYR A 78 -8.95 8.58 2.49
CA TYR A 78 -9.22 9.31 3.73
C TYR A 78 -10.70 9.30 4.06
N ARG A 79 -11.57 9.63 3.10
CA ARG A 79 -13.03 9.70 3.26
C ARG A 79 -13.58 8.41 3.86
N HIS A 80 -13.29 7.26 3.25
CA HIS A 80 -13.77 5.96 3.72
C HIS A 80 -13.40 5.68 5.18
N ARG A 81 -12.20 6.08 5.62
CA ARG A 81 -11.73 5.81 6.99
C ARG A 81 -12.25 6.83 7.98
N LEU A 82 -12.20 8.12 7.64
CA LEU A 82 -12.62 9.18 8.55
C LEU A 82 -14.13 9.18 8.74
N GLN A 83 -14.92 8.88 7.70
CA GLN A 83 -16.37 8.72 7.83
C GLN A 83 -16.72 7.58 8.80
N ARG A 84 -16.00 6.45 8.75
CA ARG A 84 -16.18 5.37 9.74
C ARG A 84 -15.85 5.77 11.17
N PHE A 85 -14.89 6.68 11.37
CA PHE A 85 -14.59 7.21 12.70
C PHE A 85 -15.73 8.10 13.19
N VAL A 86 -16.21 9.01 12.33
CA VAL A 86 -17.34 9.91 12.61
C VAL A 86 -18.60 9.12 12.94
N LEU A 87 -18.91 8.04 12.21
CA LEU A 87 -20.08 7.20 12.49
C LEU A 87 -20.04 6.55 13.88
N LYS A 88 -18.84 6.28 14.43
CA LYS A 88 -18.70 5.76 15.80
C LYS A 88 -18.78 6.86 16.87
N TYR A 89 -18.27 8.05 16.55
CA TYR A 89 -18.22 9.18 17.49
C TYR A 89 -18.74 10.48 16.83
N PRO A 90 -20.06 10.59 16.57
CA PRO A 90 -20.63 11.69 15.80
C PRO A 90 -20.52 13.05 16.52
N GLU A 91 -20.54 13.06 17.85
CA GLU A 91 -20.50 14.32 18.63
C GLU A 91 -19.12 14.60 19.24
N MET A 92 -18.09 13.85 18.83
CA MET A 92 -16.75 13.98 19.39
C MET A 92 -16.21 15.40 19.19
N ARG A 93 -15.82 16.07 20.27
CA ARG A 93 -15.04 17.31 20.23
C ARG A 93 -13.55 17.00 20.16
N VAL A 94 -12.78 17.87 19.52
CA VAL A 94 -11.31 17.71 19.47
C VAL A 94 -10.72 17.65 20.89
N SER A 95 -11.20 18.49 21.80
CA SER A 95 -10.77 18.55 23.20
C SER A 95 -11.09 17.28 24.01
N ALA A 96 -12.10 16.51 23.61
CA ALA A 96 -12.48 15.24 24.23
C ALA A 96 -11.77 14.03 23.60
N LEU A 97 -11.16 14.20 22.41
CA LEU A 97 -10.48 13.11 21.73
C LEU A 97 -9.25 12.64 22.54
N ARG A 98 -9.06 11.33 22.61
CA ARG A 98 -7.99 10.66 23.36
C ARG A 98 -7.50 9.45 22.57
N PRO A 99 -6.24 9.00 22.76
CA PRO A 99 -5.68 7.82 22.10
C PRO A 99 -6.61 6.58 22.13
N TYR A 100 -7.18 6.25 23.28
CA TYR A 100 -8.01 5.06 23.45
C TYR A 100 -9.29 5.08 22.58
N HIS A 101 -9.83 6.25 22.21
CA HIS A 101 -10.98 6.33 21.30
C HIS A 101 -10.62 5.78 19.92
N VAL A 102 -9.39 6.00 19.45
CA VAL A 102 -8.92 5.46 18.17
C VAL A 102 -8.70 3.97 18.27
N GLU A 103 -8.15 3.49 19.37
CA GLU A 103 -7.94 2.05 19.62
C GLU A 103 -9.27 1.31 19.65
N GLN A 104 -10.19 1.73 20.51
CA GLN A 104 -11.53 1.15 20.63
C GLN A 104 -12.32 1.21 19.32
N TRP A 105 -12.15 2.26 18.51
CA TRP A 105 -12.74 2.30 17.19
C TRP A 105 -12.23 1.18 16.30
N VAL A 106 -10.91 1.00 16.21
CA VAL A 106 -10.34 0.02 15.31
C VAL A 106 -10.50 -1.41 15.84
N ASP A 107 -10.56 -1.60 17.16
CA ASP A 107 -10.85 -2.89 17.80
C ASP A 107 -12.24 -3.43 17.46
N GLY A 108 -13.16 -2.56 17.03
CA GLY A 108 -14.47 -2.97 16.50
C GLY A 108 -14.42 -3.65 15.14
N TYR A 109 -13.25 -3.82 14.53
CA TYR A 109 -13.10 -4.48 13.23
C TYR A 109 -12.08 -5.62 13.27
N ASP A 110 -12.45 -6.77 12.70
CA ASP A 110 -11.51 -7.85 12.41
C ASP A 110 -10.74 -7.54 11.11
N VAL A 111 -9.58 -6.89 11.25
CA VAL A 111 -8.75 -6.43 10.12
C VAL A 111 -7.26 -6.71 10.35
N ALA A 112 -6.53 -6.96 9.26
CA ALA A 112 -5.08 -7.15 9.29
C ALA A 112 -4.32 -5.95 9.89
N GLN A 113 -3.12 -6.17 10.43
CA GLN A 113 -2.34 -5.15 11.15
C GLN A 113 -2.03 -3.92 10.29
N THR A 114 -1.71 -4.13 9.00
CA THR A 114 -1.47 -3.00 8.08
C THR A 114 -2.73 -2.17 7.84
N THR A 115 -3.91 -2.80 7.84
CA THR A 115 -5.20 -2.10 7.74
C THR A 115 -5.49 -1.35 9.04
N ARG A 116 -5.26 -1.98 10.20
CA ARG A 116 -5.32 -1.32 11.52
C ARG A 116 -4.42 -0.08 11.55
N ARG A 117 -3.15 -0.21 11.19
CA ARG A 117 -2.19 0.90 11.05
C ARG A 117 -2.74 2.02 10.16
N ASN A 118 -3.39 1.69 9.05
CA ASN A 118 -3.94 2.69 8.14
C ASN A 118 -5.10 3.49 8.73
N TYR A 119 -5.95 2.89 9.58
CA TYR A 119 -6.98 3.60 10.34
C TYR A 119 -6.38 4.61 11.33
N PHE A 120 -5.36 4.20 12.10
CA PHE A 120 -4.65 5.10 13.02
C PHE A 120 -4.01 6.26 12.25
N ARG A 121 -3.38 5.96 11.11
CA ARG A 121 -2.73 6.97 10.27
C ARG A 121 -3.69 7.97 9.65
N SER A 122 -4.92 7.59 9.32
CA SER A 122 -5.87 8.53 8.71
C SER A 122 -6.24 9.66 9.67
N ILE A 123 -6.56 9.34 10.93
CA ILE A 123 -6.93 10.37 11.91
C ILE A 123 -5.72 11.19 12.37
N LYS A 124 -4.58 10.56 12.64
CA LYS A 124 -3.35 11.27 13.01
C LYS A 124 -2.90 12.23 11.91
N ARG A 125 -3.09 11.87 10.63
CA ARG A 125 -2.78 12.76 9.51
C ARG A 125 -3.76 13.93 9.40
N CYS A 126 -5.04 13.70 9.66
CA CYS A 126 -6.07 14.75 9.71
C CYS A 126 -5.73 15.79 10.79
N LEU A 127 -5.48 15.37 12.04
CA LEU A 127 -5.16 16.27 13.15
C LEU A 127 -3.81 16.98 12.95
N SER A 128 -2.80 16.27 12.45
CA SER A 128 -1.53 16.88 12.07
C SER A 128 -1.68 17.94 10.97
N TRP A 129 -2.64 17.78 10.05
CA TRP A 129 -3.00 18.81 9.09
C TRP A 129 -3.73 19.97 9.77
N ALA A 130 -4.73 19.69 10.60
CA ALA A 130 -5.53 20.70 11.30
C ALA A 130 -4.64 21.63 12.14
N ARG A 131 -3.69 21.06 12.88
CA ARG A 131 -2.70 21.82 13.66
C ARG A 131 -1.83 22.71 12.79
N ARG A 132 -1.33 22.20 11.65
CA ARG A 132 -0.54 23.01 10.71
C ARG A 132 -1.34 24.14 10.05
N GLN A 133 -2.66 24.03 10.04
CA GLN A 133 -3.55 25.06 9.51
C GLN A 133 -4.06 26.01 10.59
N GLY A 134 -3.64 25.85 11.85
CA GLY A 134 -4.11 26.68 12.96
C GLY A 134 -5.56 26.43 13.39
N ARG A 135 -6.15 25.28 13.00
CA ARG A 135 -7.52 24.91 13.41
C ARG A 135 -7.57 24.31 14.83
N ILE A 136 -6.43 23.80 15.30
CA ILE A 136 -6.23 23.27 16.66
C ILE A 136 -4.84 23.68 17.12
N ASP A 137 -4.67 23.96 18.41
CA ASP A 137 -3.39 24.40 18.96
C ASP A 137 -2.42 23.23 19.19
N SER A 138 -2.95 22.09 19.66
CA SER A 138 -2.20 20.86 19.89
C SER A 138 -2.88 19.64 19.26
N ASP A 139 -2.10 18.60 18.96
CA ASP A 139 -2.63 17.34 18.42
C ASP A 139 -2.97 16.39 19.59
N PRO A 140 -4.25 16.11 19.88
CA PRO A 140 -4.63 15.26 21.02
C PRO A 140 -4.18 13.79 20.86
N LEU A 141 -3.69 13.42 19.68
CA LEU A 141 -3.15 12.10 19.36
C LEU A 141 -1.62 12.13 19.11
N GLU A 142 -0.92 13.16 19.57
CA GLU A 142 0.54 13.27 19.40
C GLU A 142 1.24 12.03 19.97
N ALA A 143 0.89 11.65 21.20
CA ALA A 143 1.41 10.48 21.92
C ALA A 143 0.79 9.13 21.50
N LEU A 144 -0.18 9.10 20.57
CA LEU A 144 -0.77 7.84 20.11
C LEU A 144 0.27 7.03 19.31
N ASP A 145 0.57 5.83 19.78
CA ASP A 145 1.42 4.89 19.08
C ASP A 145 0.68 4.27 17.89
N VAL A 146 1.34 4.29 16.74
CA VAL A 146 0.79 3.74 15.50
C VAL A 146 1.32 2.32 15.33
N PRO A 147 0.44 1.29 15.23
CA PRO A 147 0.84 -0.09 15.07
C PRO A 147 1.80 -0.29 13.89
N GLY A 148 2.69 -1.28 14.01
CA GLY A 148 3.61 -1.70 12.96
C GLY A 148 2.91 -2.07 11.64
N ALA A 149 3.66 -2.11 10.55
CA ALA A 149 3.17 -2.67 9.28
C ALA A 149 3.65 -4.10 9.15
N GLU A 150 2.76 -5.01 8.73
CA GLU A 150 3.16 -6.35 8.29
C GLU A 150 4.02 -6.22 7.03
N ARG A 151 5.13 -6.96 7.00
CA ARG A 151 5.88 -7.20 5.76
C ARG A 151 5.40 -8.51 5.16
N LYS A 152 4.92 -8.45 3.92
CA LYS A 152 4.62 -9.64 3.11
C LYS A 152 5.62 -9.67 1.96
N ASP A 153 6.73 -10.35 2.18
CA ASP A 153 7.76 -10.50 1.15
C ASP A 153 7.38 -11.67 0.24
N VAL A 154 6.52 -11.37 -0.73
CA VAL A 154 6.16 -12.34 -1.77
C VAL A 154 7.20 -12.25 -2.88
N TYR A 155 8.06 -13.25 -2.93
CA TYR A 155 9.06 -13.45 -3.98
C TYR A 155 8.64 -14.65 -4.84
N ILE A 156 8.65 -14.47 -6.16
CA ILE A 156 8.27 -15.45 -7.17
C ILE A 156 9.51 -15.73 -8.03
N PRO A 157 10.22 -16.85 -7.76
CA PRO A 157 11.26 -17.39 -8.64
C PRO A 157 10.81 -17.52 -10.10
N ALA A 158 11.77 -17.61 -11.02
CA ALA A 158 11.46 -17.71 -12.46
C ALA A 158 10.69 -19.00 -12.81
N ASP A 159 11.10 -20.13 -12.24
CA ASP A 159 10.44 -21.42 -12.38
C ASP A 159 9.02 -21.41 -11.79
N GLU A 160 8.83 -20.78 -10.64
CA GLU A 160 7.49 -20.62 -10.05
C GLU A 160 6.61 -19.68 -10.88
N PHE A 161 7.19 -18.63 -11.48
CA PHE A 161 6.46 -17.76 -12.41
C PHE A 161 6.00 -18.54 -13.63
N GLU A 162 6.85 -19.39 -14.22
CA GLU A 162 6.46 -20.28 -15.33
C GLU A 162 5.36 -21.27 -14.91
N GLN A 163 5.43 -21.82 -13.70
CA GLN A 163 4.35 -22.66 -13.16
C GLN A 163 3.04 -21.89 -13.03
N LEU A 164 3.08 -20.65 -12.53
CA LEU A 164 1.92 -19.78 -12.43
C LEU A 164 1.28 -19.54 -13.80
N LEU A 165 2.09 -19.29 -14.84
CA LEU A 165 1.59 -19.03 -16.19
C LEU A 165 0.80 -20.22 -16.77
N LYS A 166 1.10 -21.46 -16.36
CA LYS A 166 0.33 -22.66 -16.76
C LYS A 166 -1.14 -22.63 -16.30
N PHE A 167 -1.46 -21.85 -15.27
CA PHE A 167 -2.83 -21.71 -14.74
C PHE A 167 -3.58 -20.47 -15.26
N VAL A 168 -2.90 -19.63 -16.05
CA VAL A 168 -3.47 -18.44 -16.68
C VAL A 168 -4.29 -18.87 -17.90
N PRO A 169 -5.62 -18.64 -17.92
CA PRO A 169 -6.47 -19.17 -18.99
C PRO A 169 -6.41 -18.40 -20.30
N ASP A 170 -5.89 -17.18 -20.29
CA ASP A 170 -6.11 -16.21 -21.36
C ASP A 170 -4.82 -15.44 -21.65
N VAL A 171 -4.52 -15.30 -22.95
CA VAL A 171 -3.31 -14.65 -23.44
C VAL A 171 -3.23 -13.19 -23.02
N ARG A 172 -4.35 -12.47 -22.91
CA ARG A 172 -4.33 -11.04 -22.55
C ARG A 172 -3.94 -10.85 -21.09
N PHE A 173 -4.39 -11.74 -20.19
CA PHE A 173 -3.89 -11.73 -18.82
C PHE A 173 -2.43 -12.19 -18.75
N ARG A 174 -2.05 -13.21 -19.53
CA ARG A 174 -0.66 -13.68 -19.63
C ARG A 174 0.28 -12.54 -20.03
N ASP A 175 -0.08 -11.78 -21.06
CA ASP A 175 0.66 -10.64 -21.57
C ASP A 175 0.87 -9.55 -20.51
N LEU A 176 -0.17 -9.22 -19.75
CA LEU A 176 -0.09 -8.29 -18.63
C LEU A 176 0.87 -8.79 -17.54
N LEU A 177 0.79 -10.07 -17.18
CA LEU A 177 1.65 -10.66 -16.15
C LEU A 177 3.12 -10.69 -16.59
N VAL A 178 3.40 -11.21 -17.79
CA VAL A 178 4.76 -11.32 -18.33
C VAL A 178 5.38 -9.93 -18.46
N THR A 179 4.67 -8.98 -19.04
CA THR A 179 5.21 -7.62 -19.19
C THR A 179 5.47 -6.96 -17.83
N THR A 180 4.58 -7.14 -16.85
CA THR A 180 4.79 -6.61 -15.49
C THR A 180 5.99 -7.28 -14.80
N TYR A 181 6.14 -8.60 -14.99
CA TYR A 181 7.26 -9.37 -14.43
C TYR A 181 8.59 -9.04 -15.09
N GLN A 182 8.62 -8.74 -16.39
CA GLN A 182 9.86 -8.46 -17.13
C GLN A 182 10.36 -7.02 -17.00
N THR A 183 9.48 -6.07 -16.68
CA THR A 183 9.83 -4.64 -16.58
C THR A 183 9.97 -4.15 -15.14
N GLY A 184 9.39 -4.87 -14.17
CA GLY A 184 9.30 -4.40 -12.79
C GLY A 184 8.52 -3.10 -12.64
N CYS A 185 7.67 -2.71 -13.61
CA CYS A 185 6.86 -1.51 -13.55
C CYS A 185 5.91 -1.50 -12.34
N ARG A 186 5.41 -0.33 -11.92
CA ARG A 186 4.35 -0.28 -10.91
C ARG A 186 3.10 -0.93 -11.49
N PRO A 187 2.30 -1.67 -10.69
CA PRO A 187 1.04 -2.23 -11.18
C PRO A 187 0.15 -1.22 -11.90
N GLN A 188 0.05 0.01 -11.37
CA GLN A 188 -0.76 1.06 -12.01
C GLN A 188 -0.16 1.56 -13.33
N GLU A 189 1.15 1.41 -13.56
CA GLU A 189 1.81 1.77 -14.82
C GLU A 189 1.41 0.76 -15.91
N SER A 190 1.49 -0.56 -15.65
CA SER A 190 1.01 -1.57 -16.63
C SER A 190 -0.49 -1.55 -16.84
N LEU A 191 -1.29 -1.14 -15.85
CA LEU A 191 -2.74 -0.99 -16.00
C LEU A 191 -3.19 0.25 -16.77
N ARG A 192 -2.32 1.24 -16.96
CA ARG A 192 -2.68 2.56 -17.52
C ARG A 192 -1.88 2.97 -18.74
N VAL A 193 -0.90 2.17 -19.15
CA VAL A 193 -0.17 2.42 -20.39
C VAL A 193 -1.16 2.34 -21.56
N VAL A 194 -1.06 3.32 -22.45
CA VAL A 194 -1.81 3.40 -23.69
C VAL A 194 -0.85 3.22 -24.87
N ALA A 195 -1.37 2.77 -26.01
CA ALA A 195 -0.59 2.47 -27.20
C ALA A 195 0.24 3.68 -27.67
N GLU A 196 -0.31 4.88 -27.56
CA GLU A 196 0.33 6.15 -27.92
C GLU A 196 1.59 6.46 -27.08
N TRP A 197 1.76 5.78 -25.94
CA TRP A 197 2.94 5.95 -25.07
C TRP A 197 4.02 4.90 -25.32
N VAL A 198 3.80 3.98 -26.26
CA VAL A 198 4.79 2.95 -26.62
C VAL A 198 5.71 3.52 -27.70
N ASP A 199 6.95 3.81 -27.30
CA ASP A 199 8.02 4.18 -28.21
C ASP A 199 8.68 2.90 -28.73
N VAL A 200 8.09 2.36 -29.80
CA VAL A 200 8.50 1.11 -30.44
C VAL A 200 9.94 1.16 -30.96
N LYS A 201 10.38 2.34 -31.43
CA LYS A 201 11.73 2.54 -31.98
C LYS A 201 12.81 2.39 -30.91
N HIS A 202 12.54 2.87 -29.70
CA HIS A 202 13.52 2.87 -28.60
C HIS A 202 13.22 1.84 -27.49
N GLY A 203 12.27 0.93 -27.71
CA GLY A 203 11.99 -0.17 -26.78
C GLY A 203 11.53 0.30 -25.40
N ARG A 204 10.61 1.28 -25.32
CA ARG A 204 10.22 1.88 -24.03
C ARG A 204 8.77 2.35 -23.99
N TRP A 205 8.19 2.37 -22.79
CA TRP A 205 6.97 3.15 -22.51
C TRP A 205 7.35 4.52 -21.97
N VAL A 206 6.70 5.57 -22.46
CA VAL A 206 6.96 6.97 -22.09
C VAL A 206 5.69 7.59 -21.51
N PHE A 207 5.58 7.60 -20.19
CA PHE A 207 4.47 8.25 -19.50
C PHE A 207 4.71 9.75 -19.44
N PRO A 208 3.80 10.59 -19.96
CA PRO A 208 3.93 12.04 -19.91
C PRO A 208 4.09 12.54 -18.47
N SER A 209 4.81 13.66 -18.29
CA SER A 209 5.06 14.26 -16.96
C SER A 209 3.75 14.51 -16.20
N LYS A 210 2.73 15.07 -16.85
CA LYS A 210 1.39 15.32 -16.26
C LYS A 210 0.70 14.05 -15.73
N LYS A 211 1.03 12.87 -16.27
CA LYS A 211 0.48 11.57 -15.89
C LYS A 211 1.39 10.79 -14.92
N SER A 212 2.61 11.29 -14.69
CA SER A 212 3.62 10.68 -13.83
C SER A 212 3.46 11.12 -12.36
N LYS A 213 3.85 10.23 -11.43
CA LYS A 213 3.77 10.53 -9.99
C LYS A 213 4.70 11.71 -9.65
N GLY A 214 4.12 12.80 -9.16
CA GLY A 214 4.84 14.02 -8.81
C GLY A 214 4.91 15.08 -9.92
N LYS A 215 4.46 14.77 -11.14
CA LYS A 215 4.26 15.72 -12.25
C LYS A 215 5.50 16.51 -12.74
N LYS A 216 6.71 16.15 -12.34
CA LYS A 216 7.95 16.91 -12.65
C LYS A 216 8.72 16.41 -13.86
N SER A 217 8.80 15.10 -14.06
CA SER A 217 9.52 14.49 -15.19
C SER A 217 8.69 13.36 -15.82
N PRO A 218 8.91 13.03 -17.10
CA PRO A 218 8.31 11.85 -17.70
C PRO A 218 8.81 10.59 -16.99
N ARG A 219 7.93 9.59 -16.85
CA ARG A 219 8.32 8.27 -16.36
C ARG A 219 8.57 7.37 -17.55
N ILE A 220 9.80 6.87 -17.67
CA ILE A 220 10.21 5.93 -18.71
C ILE A 220 10.28 4.52 -18.12
N ILE A 221 9.81 3.54 -18.87
CA ILE A 221 9.95 2.11 -18.56
C ILE A 221 10.61 1.47 -19.78
N TYR A 222 11.83 0.98 -19.60
CA TYR A 222 12.57 0.27 -20.64
C TYR A 222 12.09 -1.18 -20.72
N LEU A 223 11.94 -1.68 -21.94
CA LEU A 223 11.41 -3.01 -22.24
C LEU A 223 12.56 -3.91 -22.70
N ASN A 224 12.58 -5.15 -22.21
CA ASN A 224 13.37 -6.21 -22.83
C ASN A 224 12.61 -6.81 -24.02
N ASP A 225 13.23 -7.78 -24.70
CA ASP A 225 12.68 -8.39 -25.92
C ASP A 225 11.28 -8.98 -25.71
N ASP A 226 11.06 -9.69 -24.60
CA ASP A 226 9.74 -10.26 -24.26
C ASP A 226 8.66 -9.18 -24.10
N ALA A 227 8.94 -8.16 -23.29
CA ALA A 227 8.01 -7.07 -23.01
C ALA A 227 7.76 -6.21 -24.26
N MET A 228 8.79 -6.03 -25.11
CA MET A 228 8.70 -5.29 -26.35
C MET A 228 7.92 -6.07 -27.41
N SER A 229 8.13 -7.38 -27.53
CA SER A 229 7.37 -8.26 -28.43
C SER A 229 5.87 -8.20 -28.13
N ILE A 230 5.50 -8.32 -26.85
CA ILE A 230 4.11 -8.17 -26.41
C ILE A 230 3.59 -6.75 -26.71
N SER A 231 4.36 -5.71 -26.35
CA SER A 231 3.93 -4.33 -26.55
C SER A 231 3.72 -4.00 -28.03
N ARG A 232 4.61 -4.45 -28.92
CA ARG A 232 4.50 -4.24 -30.37
C ARG A 232 3.24 -4.88 -30.91
N ARG A 233 3.03 -6.18 -30.63
CA ARG A 233 1.82 -6.89 -31.05
C ARG A 233 0.54 -6.20 -30.58
N LEU A 234 0.51 -5.69 -29.35
CA LEU A 234 -0.66 -5.01 -28.81
C LEU A 234 -0.86 -3.61 -29.39
N VAL A 235 0.20 -2.90 -29.78
CA VAL A 235 0.10 -1.63 -30.54
C VAL A 235 -0.45 -1.88 -31.93
N ASP A 236 0.00 -2.94 -32.61
CA ASP A 236 -0.48 -3.30 -33.95
C ASP A 236 -1.97 -3.70 -33.90
N GLU A 237 -2.40 -4.41 -32.85
CA GLU A 237 -3.80 -4.81 -32.64
C GLU A 237 -4.69 -3.65 -32.13
N TYR A 238 -4.14 -2.77 -31.29
CA TYR A 238 -4.85 -1.65 -30.64
C TYR A 238 -4.00 -0.37 -30.73
N PRO A 239 -4.02 0.36 -31.85
CA PRO A 239 -3.13 1.51 -32.06
C PRO A 239 -3.48 2.73 -31.18
N ILE A 240 -4.66 2.75 -30.55
CA ILE A 240 -5.16 3.86 -29.73
C ILE A 240 -5.75 3.33 -28.43
N GLY A 241 -5.50 4.03 -27.32
CA GLY A 241 -6.09 3.73 -26.02
C GLY A 241 -5.32 2.65 -25.25
N GLU A 242 -5.97 2.00 -24.29
CA GLU A 242 -5.27 1.12 -23.34
C GLU A 242 -4.60 -0.06 -24.03
N LEU A 243 -3.30 -0.24 -23.74
CA LEU A 243 -2.47 -1.27 -24.34
C LEU A 243 -2.92 -2.67 -23.86
N PHE A 244 -3.17 -2.81 -22.55
CA PHE A 244 -3.66 -4.05 -21.97
C PHE A 244 -5.16 -4.02 -21.77
N ARG A 245 -5.85 -4.85 -22.55
CA ARG A 245 -7.31 -5.02 -22.52
C ARG A 245 -7.67 -6.42 -22.00
N ASN A 246 -8.77 -6.54 -21.29
CA ASN A 246 -9.32 -7.82 -20.85
C ASN A 246 -10.08 -8.51 -22.00
N ARG A 247 -10.64 -9.71 -21.74
CA ARG A 247 -11.40 -10.49 -22.73
C ARG A 247 -12.61 -9.75 -23.32
N SER A 248 -13.15 -8.76 -22.62
CA SER A 248 -14.25 -7.91 -23.09
C SER A 248 -13.78 -6.67 -23.86
N GLY A 249 -12.48 -6.57 -24.20
CA GLY A 249 -11.91 -5.41 -24.91
C GLY A 249 -11.73 -4.15 -24.07
N ARG A 250 -12.02 -4.22 -22.76
CA ARG A 250 -11.94 -3.08 -21.83
C ARG A 250 -10.60 -3.05 -21.09
N ALA A 251 -10.17 -1.88 -20.66
CA ALA A 251 -9.00 -1.72 -19.80
C ALA A 251 -9.06 -2.62 -18.55
N TRP A 252 -7.92 -3.15 -18.13
CA TRP A 252 -7.82 -3.88 -16.87
C TRP A 252 -8.05 -2.95 -15.67
N LYS A 253 -8.94 -3.35 -14.77
CA LYS A 253 -9.11 -2.74 -13.45
C LYS A 253 -8.38 -3.56 -12.39
N THR A 254 -7.94 -2.92 -11.31
CA THR A 254 -7.28 -3.58 -10.17
C THR A 254 -8.12 -4.75 -9.63
N GLU A 255 -9.43 -4.55 -9.50
CA GLU A 255 -10.37 -5.55 -9.01
C GLU A 255 -10.46 -6.74 -9.96
N ALA A 256 -10.52 -6.48 -11.27
CA ALA A 256 -10.55 -7.54 -12.27
C ALA A 256 -9.27 -8.39 -12.26
N VAL A 257 -8.12 -7.74 -12.10
CA VAL A 257 -6.82 -8.42 -11.93
C VAL A 257 -6.78 -9.25 -10.65
N ASN A 258 -7.25 -8.70 -9.52
CA ASN A 258 -7.31 -9.44 -8.26
C ASN A 258 -8.21 -10.67 -8.38
N CYS A 259 -9.38 -10.56 -9.04
CA CYS A 259 -10.24 -11.70 -9.32
C CYS A 259 -9.54 -12.76 -10.20
N CYS A 260 -8.69 -12.35 -11.15
CA CYS A 260 -7.88 -13.30 -11.93
C CYS A 260 -6.87 -14.04 -11.03
N PHE A 261 -6.16 -13.33 -10.15
CA PHE A 261 -5.25 -13.96 -9.19
C PHE A 261 -5.97 -14.91 -8.23
N ASP A 262 -7.16 -14.55 -7.74
CA ASP A 262 -7.97 -15.42 -6.88
C ASP A 262 -8.36 -16.71 -7.60
N ARG A 263 -8.73 -16.62 -8.89
CA ARG A 263 -9.03 -17.80 -9.72
C ARG A 263 -7.79 -18.65 -9.96
N ILE A 264 -6.64 -18.05 -10.21
CA ILE A 264 -5.37 -18.75 -10.39
C ILE A 264 -4.99 -19.49 -9.11
N GLN A 265 -5.05 -18.82 -7.95
CA GLN A 265 -4.81 -19.44 -6.65
C GLN A 265 -5.69 -20.67 -6.45
N THR A 266 -7.00 -20.54 -6.69
CA THR A 266 -7.92 -21.68 -6.58
C THR A 266 -7.52 -22.82 -7.54
N ARG A 267 -7.14 -22.53 -8.79
CA ARG A 267 -6.76 -23.57 -9.76
C ARG A 267 -5.46 -24.28 -9.38
N MET A 268 -4.43 -23.52 -8.98
CA MET A 268 -3.17 -24.04 -8.48
C MET A 268 -3.42 -24.95 -7.27
N GLY A 269 -4.19 -24.46 -6.29
CA GLY A 269 -4.49 -25.22 -5.08
C GLY A 269 -5.28 -26.50 -5.35
N LYS A 270 -6.23 -26.47 -6.30
CA LYS A 270 -6.96 -27.66 -6.74
C LYS A 270 -6.02 -28.68 -7.39
N ALA A 271 -5.06 -28.25 -8.20
CA ALA A 271 -4.07 -29.15 -8.80
C ALA A 271 -3.20 -29.81 -7.73
N ILE A 272 -2.69 -29.03 -6.77
CA ILE A 272 -1.89 -29.54 -5.64
C ILE A 272 -2.67 -30.55 -4.79
N LEU A 273 -3.95 -30.28 -4.49
CA LEU A 273 -4.77 -31.21 -3.71
C LEU A 273 -5.04 -32.51 -4.46
N LYS A 274 -5.32 -32.44 -5.76
CA LYS A 274 -5.53 -33.62 -6.62
C LYS A 274 -4.29 -34.50 -6.69
N GLU A 275 -3.12 -33.89 -6.92
CA GLU A 275 -1.84 -34.60 -6.92
C GLU A 275 -1.58 -35.32 -5.60
N LYS A 276 -1.96 -34.70 -4.47
CA LYS A 276 -1.83 -35.29 -3.13
C LYS A 276 -2.98 -36.20 -2.70
N GLY A 277 -3.97 -36.44 -3.57
CA GLY A 277 -5.16 -37.24 -3.24
C GLY A 277 -5.97 -36.70 -2.05
N LYS A 278 -5.90 -35.39 -1.76
CA LYS A 278 -6.57 -34.78 -0.60
C LYS A 278 -7.96 -34.27 -0.97
N GLU A 279 -8.98 -34.73 -0.27
CA GLU A 279 -10.36 -34.25 -0.39
C GLU A 279 -10.96 -33.89 0.98
N PRO A 280 -12.06 -33.10 1.03
CA PRO A 280 -12.79 -32.88 2.28
C PRO A 280 -13.40 -34.20 2.77
N SER A 281 -13.31 -34.46 4.07
CA SER A 281 -13.92 -35.64 4.69
C SER A 281 -15.44 -35.55 4.73
N GLU A 282 -16.15 -36.68 4.77
CA GLU A 282 -17.62 -36.69 4.90
C GLU A 282 -18.10 -35.96 6.16
N LYS A 283 -17.33 -36.04 7.26
CA LYS A 283 -17.63 -35.31 8.51
C LYS A 283 -17.58 -33.80 8.32
N GLU A 284 -16.58 -33.29 7.58
CA GLU A 284 -16.48 -31.87 7.25
C GLU A 284 -17.61 -31.44 6.30
N ILE A 285 -17.94 -32.27 5.31
CA ILE A 285 -19.03 -32.01 4.37
C ILE A 285 -20.36 -31.91 5.11
N ALA A 286 -20.68 -32.87 5.97
CA ALA A 286 -21.92 -32.88 6.75
C ALA A 286 -22.06 -31.61 7.60
N LYS A 287 -21.01 -31.25 8.36
CA LYS A 287 -21.01 -30.02 9.18
C LYS A 287 -21.17 -28.75 8.34
N PHE A 288 -20.65 -28.75 7.11
CA PHE A 288 -20.72 -27.56 6.25
C PHE A 288 -22.08 -27.36 5.60
N ILE A 289 -22.85 -28.44 5.38
CA ILE A 289 -24.22 -28.38 4.85
C ILE A 289 -25.10 -27.49 5.72
N ASP A 290 -24.95 -27.55 7.05
CA ASP A 290 -25.71 -26.74 8.01
C ASP A 290 -25.51 -25.22 7.82
N THR A 291 -24.45 -24.81 7.13
CA THR A 291 -24.15 -23.39 6.83
C THR A 291 -24.68 -22.94 5.47
N LEU A 292 -25.22 -23.86 4.66
CA LEU A 292 -25.68 -23.56 3.30
C LEU A 292 -27.13 -23.08 3.32
N ALA A 293 -27.43 -22.15 2.41
CA ALA A 293 -28.82 -21.79 2.14
C ALA A 293 -29.57 -23.03 1.63
N PRO A 294 -30.71 -23.40 2.25
CA PRO A 294 -31.45 -24.61 1.90
C PRO A 294 -32.20 -24.47 0.56
N THR A 295 -32.34 -23.24 0.06
CA THR A 295 -33.05 -22.93 -1.18
C THR A 295 -32.11 -22.39 -2.26
N LYS A 296 -32.52 -22.52 -3.51
CA LYS A 296 -31.89 -21.86 -4.67
C LYS A 296 -32.95 -21.25 -5.57
N ARG A 297 -32.55 -20.21 -6.30
CA ARG A 297 -33.39 -19.56 -7.32
C ARG A 297 -33.05 -20.12 -8.69
N GLU A 298 -34.06 -20.59 -9.40
CA GLU A 298 -33.93 -21.21 -10.72
C GLU A 298 -35.02 -20.61 -11.62
N LYS A 299 -34.60 -19.89 -12.68
CA LYS A 299 -35.49 -19.14 -13.58
C LYS A 299 -36.50 -18.23 -12.83
N GLY A 300 -36.06 -17.58 -11.75
CA GLY A 300 -36.88 -16.68 -10.95
C GLY A 300 -37.68 -17.34 -9.82
N VAL A 301 -37.89 -18.66 -9.86
CA VAL A 301 -38.62 -19.44 -8.85
C VAL A 301 -37.67 -19.93 -7.76
N VAL A 302 -38.08 -19.82 -6.49
CA VAL A 302 -37.31 -20.32 -5.34
C VAL A 302 -37.76 -21.74 -5.02
N ARG A 303 -36.82 -22.68 -4.94
CA ARG A 303 -37.09 -24.07 -4.53
C ARG A 303 -36.06 -24.57 -3.52
N HIS A 304 -36.42 -25.61 -2.76
CA HIS A 304 -35.47 -26.32 -1.89
C HIS A 304 -34.44 -27.12 -2.70
N LYS A 305 -33.21 -27.15 -2.19
CA LYS A 305 -32.12 -27.97 -2.71
C LYS A 305 -32.28 -29.40 -2.23
N ARG A 306 -32.06 -30.37 -3.12
CA ARG A 306 -32.00 -31.79 -2.75
C ARG A 306 -30.78 -32.06 -1.86
N PRO A 307 -30.80 -33.10 -1.00
CA PRO A 307 -29.63 -33.47 -0.19
C PRO A 307 -28.34 -33.66 -1.00
N ALA A 308 -28.44 -34.26 -2.19
CA ALA A 308 -27.30 -34.40 -3.11
C ALA A 308 -26.77 -33.05 -3.63
N GLU A 309 -27.64 -32.06 -3.87
CA GLU A 309 -27.22 -30.71 -4.29
C GLU A 309 -26.49 -29.99 -3.15
N LEU A 310 -26.99 -30.10 -1.91
CA LEU A 310 -26.34 -29.55 -0.72
C LEU A 310 -24.98 -30.20 -0.47
N ARG A 311 -24.89 -31.54 -0.57
CA ARG A 311 -23.63 -32.28 -0.42
C ARG A 311 -22.60 -31.87 -1.46
N GLN A 312 -23.00 -31.77 -2.73
CA GLN A 312 -22.11 -31.35 -3.81
C GLN A 312 -21.63 -29.91 -3.62
N GLU A 313 -22.53 -28.97 -3.31
CA GLU A 313 -22.18 -27.58 -3.04
C GLU A 313 -21.23 -27.46 -1.84
N ALA A 314 -21.46 -28.24 -0.78
CA ALA A 314 -20.60 -28.28 0.39
C ALA A 314 -19.21 -28.80 0.04
N LYS A 315 -19.11 -29.93 -0.67
CA LYS A 315 -17.84 -30.50 -1.14
C LYS A 315 -17.08 -29.49 -2.00
N GLU A 316 -17.73 -28.84 -2.96
CA GLU A 316 -17.08 -27.85 -3.84
C GLU A 316 -16.57 -26.62 -3.08
N LYS A 317 -17.37 -26.07 -2.16
CA LYS A 317 -16.99 -24.91 -1.34
C LYS A 317 -15.86 -25.24 -0.37
N LEU A 318 -15.91 -26.40 0.28
CA LEU A 318 -14.83 -26.87 1.15
C LEU A 318 -13.56 -27.13 0.35
N PHE A 319 -13.64 -27.83 -0.77
CA PHE A 319 -12.48 -28.09 -1.63
C PHE A 319 -11.86 -26.79 -2.15
N LYS A 320 -12.68 -25.79 -2.52
CA LYS A 320 -12.18 -24.44 -2.87
C LYS A 320 -11.48 -23.76 -1.68
N ARG A 321 -12.02 -23.87 -0.47
CA ARG A 321 -11.38 -23.32 0.75
C ARG A 321 -10.04 -24.00 1.04
N MET A 322 -9.99 -25.34 0.93
CA MET A 322 -8.74 -26.10 1.06
C MET A 322 -7.72 -25.69 -0.01
N ALA A 323 -8.16 -25.58 -1.28
CA ALA A 323 -7.30 -25.16 -2.38
C ALA A 323 -6.67 -23.79 -2.13
N ASN A 324 -7.46 -22.82 -1.69
CA ASN A 324 -6.97 -21.48 -1.37
C ASN A 324 -6.03 -21.43 -0.16
N LYS A 325 -6.03 -22.45 0.71
CA LYS A 325 -5.08 -22.53 1.84
C LYS A 325 -3.74 -23.11 1.43
N VAL A 326 -3.71 -24.04 0.47
CA VAL A 326 -2.46 -24.73 0.07
C VAL A 326 -1.70 -24.01 -1.04
N ALA A 327 -2.34 -23.13 -1.80
CA ALA A 327 -1.69 -22.35 -2.85
C ALA A 327 -1.47 -20.89 -2.43
N PRO A 328 -0.30 -20.30 -2.74
CA PRO A 328 -0.03 -18.90 -2.49
C PRO A 328 -0.92 -17.99 -3.34
N ARG A 329 -1.29 -16.84 -2.78
CA ARG A 329 -2.01 -15.78 -3.49
C ARG A 329 -1.04 -14.72 -3.99
N TYR A 330 -0.98 -14.55 -5.30
CA TYR A 330 -0.13 -13.56 -5.95
C TYR A 330 -0.84 -12.26 -6.28
N SER A 331 -0.05 -11.25 -6.65
CA SER A 331 -0.52 -9.95 -7.12
C SER A 331 0.50 -9.35 -8.10
N LEU A 332 0.10 -8.33 -8.87
CA LEU A 332 1.06 -7.59 -9.72
C LEU A 332 2.20 -6.97 -8.90
N TYR A 333 1.96 -6.62 -7.63
CA TYR A 333 3.01 -6.08 -6.77
C TYR A 333 4.06 -7.14 -6.42
N ALA A 334 3.66 -8.40 -6.27
CA ALA A 334 4.60 -9.51 -6.08
C ALA A 334 5.50 -9.69 -7.30
N LEU A 335 4.97 -9.51 -8.52
CA LEU A 335 5.77 -9.55 -9.75
C LEU A 335 6.83 -8.45 -9.77
N ARG A 336 6.44 -7.21 -9.44
CA ARG A 336 7.39 -6.08 -9.32
C ARG A 336 8.49 -6.36 -8.29
N HIS A 337 8.12 -6.88 -7.13
CA HIS A 337 9.07 -7.23 -6.08
C HIS A 337 10.05 -8.30 -6.56
N SER A 338 9.52 -9.33 -7.24
CA SER A 338 10.30 -10.45 -7.78
C SER A 338 11.25 -10.02 -8.87
N TRP A 339 10.84 -9.15 -9.79
CA TRP A 339 11.71 -8.57 -10.81
C TRP A 339 12.94 -7.91 -10.18
N ALA A 340 12.73 -7.10 -9.15
CA ALA A 340 13.83 -6.41 -8.49
C ALA A 340 14.74 -7.36 -7.70
N THR A 341 14.18 -8.36 -7.01
CA THR A 341 14.99 -9.44 -6.39
C THR A 341 15.84 -10.14 -7.45
N ASN A 342 15.25 -10.48 -8.60
CA ASN A 342 15.93 -11.19 -9.68
C ASN A 342 17.00 -10.33 -10.34
N ALA A 343 16.75 -9.04 -10.56
CA ALA A 343 17.73 -8.10 -11.10
C ALA A 343 18.94 -7.99 -10.17
N LEU A 344 18.71 -7.84 -8.86
CA LEU A 344 19.78 -7.80 -7.85
C LEU A 344 20.54 -9.13 -7.78
N LYS A 345 19.85 -10.28 -7.81
CA LYS A 345 20.49 -11.61 -7.85
C LYS A 345 21.35 -11.82 -9.10
N ARG A 346 20.92 -11.29 -10.25
CA ARG A 346 21.69 -11.25 -11.50
C ARG A 346 22.85 -10.22 -11.45
N GLY A 347 22.84 -9.38 -10.43
CA GLY A 347 23.87 -8.40 -10.08
C GLY A 347 23.82 -7.12 -10.88
N VAL A 348 22.60 -6.70 -11.26
CA VAL A 348 22.33 -5.30 -11.61
C VAL A 348 22.50 -4.48 -10.32
N ASP A 349 23.19 -3.34 -10.41
CA ASP A 349 23.45 -2.54 -9.22
C ASP A 349 22.15 -1.95 -8.63
N PRO A 350 22.10 -1.76 -7.29
CA PRO A 350 20.91 -1.24 -6.61
C PRO A 350 20.39 0.12 -7.12
N LEU A 351 21.28 1.02 -7.53
CA LEU A 351 20.87 2.34 -8.02
C LEU A 351 20.15 2.19 -9.36
N THR A 352 20.71 1.44 -10.30
CA THR A 352 20.08 1.13 -11.59
C THR A 352 18.74 0.43 -11.40
N VAL A 353 18.64 -0.58 -10.52
CA VAL A 353 17.35 -1.22 -10.21
C VAL A 353 16.35 -0.21 -9.68
N ALA A 354 16.74 0.67 -8.74
CA ALA A 354 15.87 1.70 -8.20
C ALA A 354 15.39 2.70 -9.27
N LEU A 355 16.28 3.11 -10.19
CA LEU A 355 15.97 4.01 -11.31
C LEU A 355 15.01 3.34 -12.31
N LEU A 356 15.28 2.09 -12.71
CA LEU A 356 14.41 1.31 -13.59
C LEU A 356 13.02 1.07 -12.99
N MET A 357 12.95 0.90 -11.67
CA MET A 357 11.69 0.84 -10.92
C MET A 357 11.01 2.21 -10.75
N GLY A 358 11.72 3.30 -11.03
CA GLY A 358 11.30 4.68 -10.88
C GLY A 358 11.10 5.10 -9.42
N HIS A 359 11.92 4.59 -8.51
CA HIS A 359 11.97 5.08 -7.13
C HIS A 359 12.51 6.51 -7.10
N LYS A 360 11.92 7.35 -6.24
CA LYS A 360 12.45 8.70 -5.97
C LYS A 360 13.75 8.64 -5.15
N ASP A 361 13.88 7.58 -4.35
CA ASP A 361 14.95 7.41 -3.38
C ASP A 361 15.39 5.92 -3.36
N PRO A 362 16.67 5.62 -3.66
CA PRO A 362 17.24 4.28 -3.58
C PRO A 362 17.15 3.65 -2.19
N SER A 363 17.03 4.44 -1.11
CA SER A 363 16.92 3.96 0.27
C SER A 363 15.75 2.98 0.48
N MET A 364 14.69 3.11 -0.33
CA MET A 364 13.58 2.16 -0.33
C MET A 364 14.06 0.76 -0.71
N LEU A 365 14.90 0.66 -1.75
CA LEU A 365 15.50 -0.58 -2.20
C LEU A 365 16.42 -1.16 -1.11
N ALA A 366 17.32 -0.35 -0.55
CA ALA A 366 18.22 -0.79 0.52
C ALA A 366 17.46 -1.42 1.71
N ARG A 367 16.36 -0.78 2.16
CA ARG A 367 15.54 -1.28 3.28
C ARG A 367 14.79 -2.58 2.97
N VAL A 368 14.38 -2.79 1.72
CA VAL A 368 13.63 -3.99 1.31
C VAL A 368 14.58 -5.16 1.04
N TYR A 369 15.73 -4.88 0.45
CA TYR A 369 16.66 -5.90 -0.06
C TYR A 369 17.87 -6.14 0.85
N GLN A 370 17.86 -5.59 2.07
CA GLN A 370 18.88 -5.85 3.09
C GLN A 370 19.09 -7.36 3.34
N HIS A 371 18.07 -8.20 3.17
CA HIS A 371 18.22 -9.65 3.32
C HIS A 371 19.22 -10.27 2.31
N LEU A 372 19.42 -9.67 1.14
CA LEU A 372 20.41 -10.15 0.16
C LEU A 372 21.85 -9.96 0.65
N SER A 373 22.13 -8.94 1.48
CA SER A 373 23.45 -8.76 2.08
C SER A 373 23.80 -9.85 3.09
N HIS A 374 22.80 -10.61 3.56
CA HIS A 374 23.00 -11.75 4.44
C HIS A 374 23.30 -13.04 3.68
N SER A 375 23.29 -13.04 2.34
CA SER A 375 23.64 -14.21 1.52
C SER A 375 25.16 -14.25 1.24
N PRO A 376 25.93 -15.18 1.84
CA PRO A 376 27.38 -15.21 1.66
C PRO A 376 27.80 -15.48 0.22
N LYS A 377 27.04 -16.34 -0.50
CA LYS A 377 27.26 -16.61 -1.92
C LYS A 377 27.11 -15.34 -2.75
N HIS A 378 26.03 -14.59 -2.54
CA HIS A 378 25.78 -13.34 -3.25
C HIS A 378 26.91 -12.32 -2.99
N MET A 379 27.30 -12.13 -1.72
CA MET A 379 28.37 -11.19 -1.37
C MET A 379 29.72 -11.60 -1.96
N ARG A 380 30.05 -12.90 -1.98
CA ARG A 380 31.27 -13.41 -2.60
C ARG A 380 31.29 -13.21 -4.12
N ASP A 381 30.16 -13.41 -4.79
CA ASP A 381 30.04 -13.16 -6.24
C ASP A 381 30.16 -11.67 -6.57
N GLN A 382 29.60 -10.77 -5.74
CA GLN A 382 29.78 -9.32 -5.90
C GLN A 382 31.25 -8.92 -5.71
N ALA A 383 31.93 -9.44 -4.68
CA ALA A 383 33.37 -9.19 -4.46
C ALA A 383 34.23 -9.65 -5.65
N ARG A 384 33.91 -10.79 -6.26
CA ARG A 384 34.58 -11.29 -7.49
C ARG A 384 34.31 -10.39 -8.69
N ARG A 385 33.09 -9.86 -8.85
CA ARG A 385 32.77 -8.96 -9.97
C ARG A 385 33.49 -7.63 -9.86
N ALA A 386 33.66 -7.11 -8.64
CA ALA A 386 34.36 -5.85 -8.40
C ALA A 386 35.84 -5.87 -8.84
N THR A 387 36.43 -7.06 -8.99
CA THR A 387 37.84 -7.23 -9.38
C THR A 387 38.03 -7.82 -10.78
N ARG A 388 36.94 -8.14 -11.51
CA ARG A 388 37.03 -8.56 -12.91
C ARG A 388 37.32 -7.32 -13.78
N ARG A 389 38.48 -7.32 -14.44
CA ARG A 389 38.89 -6.33 -15.44
C ARG A 389 38.10 -6.49 -16.73
#